data_AF-A0A3D6CZF0-F1
#
_entry.id   AF-A0A3D6CZF0-F1
#
_cell.length_a   1.000
_cell.length_b   1.000
_cell.length_c   1.000
_cell.angle_alpha   90.00
_cell.angle_beta   90.00
_cell.angle_gamma   90.00
#
_symmetry.space_group_name_H-M   'P 1'
#
loop_
_entity.id
_entity.type
_entity.pdbx_description
1 polymer ?
#
loop_
_entity_poly.entity_id
_entity_poly.type
_entity_poly.pdbx_seq_one_letter_code
_entity_poly.pdbx_strand_id
1 'polypeptide(L)'
;EALDEAGMAENTIIIYTADNGYHMGNRGFAGKWSHYEESLRVPLIVMDPRVSQDQRGKVTDALALNLDLPSTFLDWANIEIPERYQGKSLRPVIQSGKPSDWRKDTFHE
;
A
#
# COMPACT_ATOMS: atom_id res chain seq x y z
N GLU A 1 16.86 10.97 -7.26
CA GLU A 1 18.09 11.79 -7.17
C GLU A 1 18.98 11.35 -6.01
N ALA A 2 18.71 11.70 -4.74
CA ALA A 2 19.60 11.31 -3.64
C ALA A 2 19.89 9.79 -3.52
N LEU A 3 18.88 8.93 -3.75
CA LEU A 3 19.08 7.47 -3.79
C LEU A 3 19.91 7.01 -5.00
N ASP A 4 19.82 7.70 -6.14
CA ASP A 4 20.59 7.40 -7.35
C ASP A 4 22.06 7.80 -7.15
N GLU A 5 22.30 9.00 -6.60
CA GLU A 5 23.63 9.51 -6.24
C GLU A 5 24.32 8.61 -5.21
N ALA A 6 23.56 8.06 -4.26
CA ALA A 6 24.06 7.11 -3.28
C ALA A 6 24.25 5.69 -3.84
N GLY A 7 23.86 5.42 -5.10
CA GLY A 7 23.92 4.09 -5.71
C GLY A 7 22.97 3.06 -5.06
N MET A 8 21.93 3.52 -4.35
CA MET A 8 21.00 2.68 -3.59
C MET A 8 19.65 2.46 -4.29
N ALA A 9 19.36 3.21 -5.36
CA ALA A 9 18.05 3.19 -6.02
C ALA A 9 17.60 1.79 -6.46
N GLU A 10 18.48 1.01 -7.10
CA GLU A 10 18.16 -0.34 -7.58
C GLU A 10 18.00 -1.39 -6.47
N ASN A 11 18.37 -1.05 -5.23
CA ASN A 11 18.21 -1.92 -4.06
C ASN A 11 17.24 -1.33 -3.01
N THR A 12 16.43 -0.34 -3.41
CA THR A 12 15.49 0.33 -2.51
C THR A 12 14.07 0.17 -3.03
N ILE A 13 13.20 -0.42 -2.22
CA ILE A 13 11.76 -0.35 -2.44
C ILE A 13 11.25 0.96 -1.84
N ILE A 14 10.51 1.74 -2.60
CA ILE A 14 9.93 3.00 -2.15
C ILE A 14 8.42 2.84 -2.03
N ILE A 15 7.88 3.24 -0.88
CA ILE A 15 6.44 3.30 -0.64
C ILE A 15 6.09 4.72 -0.26
N TYR A 16 5.12 5.28 -0.99
CA TYR A 16 4.53 6.58 -0.68
C TYR A 16 3.05 6.37 -0.31
N THR A 17 2.69 6.82 0.89
CA THR A 17 1.32 6.70 1.42
C THR A 17 1.05 7.75 2.49
N ALA A 18 -0.15 7.71 3.10
CA ALA A 18 -0.55 8.56 4.21
C ALA A 18 -1.18 7.73 5.34
N ASP A 19 -1.22 8.29 6.55
CA ASP A 19 -1.91 7.68 7.69
C ASP A 19 -3.42 7.66 7.47
N ASN A 20 -3.97 8.77 7.00
CA ASN A 20 -5.37 8.94 6.64
C ASN A 20 -5.61 10.15 5.73
N GLY A 21 -6.86 10.33 5.31
CA GLY A 21 -7.31 11.48 4.55
C GLY A 21 -7.69 12.69 5.44
N TYR A 22 -8.27 13.71 4.82
CA TYR A 22 -8.70 14.93 5.49
C TYR A 22 -9.88 15.59 4.77
N HIS A 23 -10.91 15.97 5.54
CA HIS A 23 -12.03 16.79 5.08
C HIS A 23 -11.65 18.27 5.08
N MET A 24 -11.79 18.92 3.93
CA MET A 24 -11.54 20.36 3.74
C MET A 24 -12.85 21.11 3.49
N GLY A 25 -13.86 20.90 4.35
CA GLY A 25 -15.22 21.41 4.16
C GLY A 25 -16.12 20.50 3.33
N ASN A 26 -15.58 19.37 2.84
CA ASN A 26 -16.36 18.32 2.19
C ASN A 26 -17.52 17.91 3.11
N ARG A 27 -18.75 17.91 2.57
CA ARG A 27 -19.96 17.51 3.32
C ARG A 27 -20.21 18.35 4.59
N GLY A 28 -19.60 19.53 4.71
CA GLY A 28 -19.67 20.35 5.92
C GLY A 28 -18.77 19.87 7.07
N PHE A 29 -17.91 18.87 6.83
CA PHE A 29 -16.96 18.37 7.81
C PHE A 29 -15.58 19.01 7.66
N ALA A 30 -14.83 18.97 8.76
CA ALA A 30 -13.40 19.25 8.82
C ALA A 30 -12.71 18.15 9.63
N GLY A 31 -11.43 17.90 9.36
CA GLY A 31 -10.68 16.87 10.07
C GLY A 31 -10.82 15.49 9.43
N LYS A 32 -10.65 14.44 10.22
CA LYS A 32 -10.41 13.08 9.72
C LYS A 32 -11.12 12.00 10.55
N TRP A 33 -12.28 12.36 11.09
CA TRP A 33 -13.07 11.55 12.01
C TRP A 33 -14.39 11.11 11.37
N SER A 34 -14.30 10.47 10.21
CA SER A 34 -15.48 9.86 9.59
C SER A 34 -15.12 8.66 8.74
N HIS A 35 -16.14 7.87 8.39
CA HIS A 35 -16.00 6.69 7.54
C HIS A 35 -16.16 7.00 6.03
N TYR A 36 -16.14 8.28 5.66
CA TYR A 36 -16.17 8.67 4.26
C TYR A 36 -14.77 8.57 3.63
N GLU A 37 -14.73 8.35 2.32
CA GLU A 37 -13.52 8.19 1.52
C GLU A 37 -12.51 9.32 1.73
N GLU A 38 -12.97 10.57 1.88
CA GLU A 38 -12.09 11.72 2.13
C GLU A 38 -11.27 11.58 3.43
N SER A 39 -11.72 10.75 4.37
CA SER A 39 -11.03 10.44 5.63
C SER A 39 -10.27 9.12 5.57
N LEU A 40 -10.79 8.12 4.87
CA LEU A 40 -10.24 6.75 4.87
C LEU A 40 -9.27 6.46 3.72
N ARG A 41 -9.58 6.93 2.52
CA ARG A 41 -8.85 6.54 1.31
C ARG A 41 -7.62 7.41 1.11
N VAL A 42 -6.45 6.78 1.30
CA VAL A 42 -5.14 7.40 1.13
C VAL A 42 -4.47 6.99 -0.18
N PRO A 43 -3.54 7.80 -0.71
CA PRO A 43 -2.67 7.33 -1.79
C PRO A 43 -1.82 6.14 -1.31
N LEU A 44 -1.56 5.20 -2.20
CA LEU A 44 -0.56 4.16 -2.01
C LEU A 44 0.15 3.93 -3.34
N ILE A 45 1.41 4.33 -3.41
CA ILE A 45 2.29 4.13 -4.57
C ILE A 45 3.46 3.28 -4.10
N VAL A 46 3.72 2.19 -4.80
CA VAL A 46 4.85 1.31 -4.54
C VAL A 46 5.75 1.24 -5.77
N MET A 47 7.03 1.53 -5.57
CA MET A 47 8.09 1.29 -6.53
C MET A 47 9.00 0.20 -5.97
N ASP A 48 9.01 -0.95 -6.64
CA ASP A 48 9.94 -2.05 -6.34
C ASP A 48 10.82 -2.27 -7.58
N PRO A 49 12.15 -2.05 -7.51
CA PRO A 49 13.05 -2.17 -8.66
C PRO A 49 13.10 -3.61 -9.22
N ARG A 50 12.67 -4.61 -8.44
CA ARG A 50 12.64 -6.02 -8.84
C ARG A 50 11.41 -6.36 -9.70
N VAL A 51 10.40 -5.48 -9.75
CA VAL A 51 9.20 -5.68 -10.59
C VAL A 51 9.58 -5.51 -12.06
N SER A 52 9.10 -6.45 -12.89
CA SER A 52 9.35 -6.46 -14.33
C SER A 52 8.77 -5.22 -15.01
N GLN A 53 9.44 -4.76 -16.06
CA GLN A 53 9.09 -3.51 -16.75
C GLN A 53 7.63 -3.47 -17.24
N ASP A 54 7.07 -4.61 -17.65
CA ASP A 54 5.68 -4.74 -18.12
C ASP A 54 4.64 -4.57 -17.00
N GLN A 55 5.05 -4.75 -15.74
CA GLN A 55 4.20 -4.56 -14.55
C GLN A 55 4.40 -3.18 -13.89
N ARG A 56 5.37 -2.38 -14.34
CA ARG A 56 5.57 -1.02 -13.84
C ARG A 56 4.50 -0.06 -14.37
N GLY A 57 4.13 0.94 -13.56
CA GLY A 57 3.13 1.94 -13.92
C GLY A 57 1.68 1.42 -13.96
N LYS A 58 1.42 0.21 -13.46
CA LYS A 58 0.07 -0.35 -13.39
C LYS A 58 -0.73 0.30 -12.25
N VAL A 59 -2.02 0.43 -12.49
CA VAL A 59 -3.02 0.79 -11.49
C VAL A 59 -3.88 -0.44 -11.23
N THR A 60 -4.18 -0.71 -9.96
CA THR A 60 -5.01 -1.84 -9.54
C THR A 60 -6.20 -1.35 -8.73
N ASP A 61 -7.30 -2.09 -8.81
CA ASP A 61 -8.50 -1.93 -7.98
C ASP A 61 -8.49 -2.90 -6.77
N ALA A 62 -7.38 -3.60 -6.53
CA ALA A 62 -7.22 -4.44 -5.35
C ALA A 62 -7.31 -3.60 -4.07
N LEU A 63 -8.16 -4.01 -3.14
CA LEU A 63 -8.31 -3.33 -1.85
C LEU A 63 -7.05 -3.54 -1.02
N ALA A 64 -6.37 -2.44 -0.70
CA ALA A 64 -5.19 -2.40 0.17
C ALA A 64 -5.51 -1.63 1.46
N LEU A 65 -4.92 -2.06 2.56
CA LEU A 65 -5.09 -1.47 3.89
C LEU A 65 -3.73 -1.11 4.48
N ASN A 66 -3.66 -0.09 5.34
CA ASN A 66 -2.42 0.27 6.03
C ASN A 66 -1.84 -0.91 6.83
N LEU A 67 -2.70 -1.80 7.34
CA LEU A 67 -2.30 -3.01 8.05
C LEU A 67 -1.65 -4.10 7.18
N ASP A 68 -1.71 -3.96 5.85
CA ASP A 68 -1.01 -4.85 4.91
C ASP A 68 0.48 -4.52 4.80
N LEU A 69 0.88 -3.29 5.11
CA LEU A 69 2.25 -2.83 4.96
C LEU A 69 3.23 -3.64 5.83
N PRO A 70 2.99 -3.87 7.14
CA PRO A 70 3.85 -4.72 7.94
C PRO A 70 4.00 -6.14 7.39
N SER A 71 2.91 -6.78 6.98
CA SER A 71 2.93 -8.12 6.35
C SER A 71 3.73 -8.13 5.05
N THR A 72 3.61 -7.07 4.24
CA THR A 72 4.35 -6.91 2.98
C THR A 72 5.85 -6.74 3.22
N PHE A 73 6.24 -6.00 4.27
CA PHE A 73 7.66 -5.76 4.58
C PHE A 73 8.35 -7.04 5.02
N LEU A 74 7.68 -7.83 5.88
CA LEU A 74 8.19 -9.12 6.32
C LEU A 74 8.31 -10.11 5.16
N ASP A 75 7.32 -10.18 4.26
CA ASP A 75 7.41 -10.99 3.04
C ASP A 75 8.61 -10.59 2.17
N TRP A 76 8.80 -9.29 1.90
CA TRP A 76 9.97 -8.83 1.14
C TRP A 76 11.31 -9.13 1.81
N ALA A 77 11.35 -9.11 3.15
CA ALA A 77 12.52 -9.47 3.93
C ALA A 77 12.71 -11.00 4.08
N ASN A 78 11.78 -11.80 3.54
CA ASN A 78 11.75 -13.26 3.69
C ASN A 78 11.72 -13.68 5.18
N ILE A 79 10.93 -12.95 5.98
CA ILE A 79 10.68 -13.20 7.40
C ILE A 79 9.25 -13.74 7.55
N GLU A 80 9.07 -14.71 8.45
CA GLU A 80 7.75 -15.25 8.77
C GLU A 80 6.80 -14.15 9.26
N ILE A 81 5.60 -14.09 8.69
CA ILE A 81 4.56 -13.15 9.10
C ILE A 81 3.86 -13.73 10.33
N PRO A 82 3.85 -13.03 11.48
CA PRO A 82 3.18 -13.53 12.68
C PRO A 82 1.68 -13.78 12.45
N GLU A 83 1.15 -14.89 12.97
CA GLU A 83 -0.26 -15.28 12.81
C GLU A 83 -1.25 -14.20 13.31
N ARG A 84 -0.83 -13.40 14.31
CA ARG A 84 -1.64 -12.28 14.83
C ARG A 84 -1.80 -11.11 13.84
N TYR A 85 -1.01 -11.04 12.77
CA TYR A 85 -1.14 -9.98 11.77
C TYR A 85 -2.35 -10.29 10.89
N GLN A 86 -3.28 -9.35 10.84
CA GLN A 86 -4.50 -9.48 10.04
C GLN A 86 -4.31 -9.02 8.58
N GLY A 87 -3.15 -8.44 8.27
CA GLY A 87 -2.81 -7.90 6.96
C GLY A 87 -2.30 -8.97 6.02
N LYS A 88 -2.54 -8.81 4.73
CA LYS A 88 -2.02 -9.68 3.67
C LYS A 88 -0.91 -8.95 2.94
N SER A 89 0.17 -9.67 2.61
CA SER A 89 1.23 -9.10 1.77
C SER A 89 0.67 -8.60 0.43
N LEU A 90 1.03 -7.38 0.05
CA LEU A 90 0.69 -6.79 -1.24
C LEU A 90 1.62 -7.26 -2.37
N ARG A 91 2.69 -8.01 -2.05
CA ARG A 91 3.67 -8.48 -3.03
C ARG A 91 3.03 -9.18 -4.25
N PRO A 92 2.04 -10.08 -4.12
CA PRO A 92 1.39 -10.70 -5.29
C PRO A 92 0.68 -9.68 -6.18
N VAL A 93 0.00 -8.70 -5.57
CA VAL A 93 -0.68 -7.62 -6.29
C VAL A 93 0.32 -6.79 -7.08
N ILE A 94 1.46 -6.48 -6.46
CA ILE A 94 2.52 -5.64 -7.05
C ILE A 94 3.26 -6.37 -8.18
N GLN A 95 3.51 -7.67 -8.05
CA GLN A 95 4.32 -8.43 -9.00
C GLN A 95 3.53 -9.11 -10.11
N SER A 96 2.25 -9.43 -9.88
CA SER A 96 1.46 -10.28 -10.77
C SER A 96 0.02 -9.83 -10.97
N GLY A 97 -0.38 -8.71 -10.35
CA GLY A 97 -1.75 -8.21 -10.39
C GLY A 97 -2.66 -8.84 -9.33
N LYS A 98 -3.93 -8.39 -9.28
CA LYS A 98 -4.89 -8.75 -8.24
C LYS A 98 -5.18 -10.26 -8.22
N PRO A 99 -4.89 -10.99 -7.12
CA PRO A 99 -5.26 -12.40 -6.98
C PRO A 99 -6.78 -12.62 -7.05
N SER A 100 -7.22 -13.79 -7.51
CA SER A 100 -8.65 -14.13 -7.63
C SER A 100 -9.35 -14.30 -6.27
N ASP A 101 -8.61 -14.69 -5.24
CA ASP A 101 -9.05 -14.88 -3.86
C ASP A 101 -8.73 -13.66 -2.96
N TRP A 102 -8.47 -12.50 -3.57
CA TRP A 102 -8.23 -11.27 -2.83
C TRP A 102 -9.46 -10.84 -2.02
N ARG A 103 -9.23 -10.06 -0.96
CA ARG A 103 -10.31 -9.54 -0.12
C ARG A 103 -11.28 -8.69 -0.96
N LYS A 104 -12.57 -8.76 -0.60
CA LYS A 104 -13.67 -8.03 -1.28
C LYS A 104 -14.21 -6.88 -0.44
N ASP A 105 -13.86 -6.85 0.84
CA ASP A 105 -14.36 -5.90 1.82
C ASP A 105 -13.20 -5.43 2.70
N THR A 106 -13.40 -4.27 3.31
CA THR A 106 -12.48 -3.66 4.28
C THR A 106 -13.23 -3.36 5.57
N PHE A 107 -12.50 -3.37 6.69
CA PHE A 107 -13.04 -3.03 8.00
C PHE A 107 -12.27 -1.85 8.57
N HIS A 108 -13.01 -0.88 9.09
CA HIS A 108 -12.49 0.33 9.72
C HIS A 108 -13.29 0.57 11.00
N GLU A 109 -12.62 1.02 12.06
CA GLU A 109 -13.19 1.33 13.37
C GLU A 109 -12.70 2.69 13.87
#